data_AF-A0A972HI16-F1
#
_entry.id   AF-A0A972HI16-F1
#
_cell.length_a   1.000
_cell.length_b   1.000
_cell.length_c   1.000
_cell.angle_alpha   90.00
_cell.angle_beta   90.00
_cell.angle_gamma   90.00
#
_symmetry.space_group_name_H-M   'P 1'
#
loop_
_entity.id
_entity.type
_entity.pdbx_description
1 polymer ?
#
loop_
_entity_poly.entity_id
_entity_poly.type
_entity_poly.pdbx_seq_one_letter_code
_entity_poly.pdbx_strand_id
1 'polypeptide(L)'
;MIVLWSGLGGLAAAAGLWRLFGTPLSSERFCRTNFRGDLIPATAGVVVMMVGTGGSLVLLMFATDSVPVEVSFAGFQAAFGFGVLGLLDDLGGQAGGGGFSGHLSALRERRVTTGLVKLVGGGVLSLLIAGLVTNDGIIGVLRDGALIALAANLANLFDRAPGRTTKVSVLVCVGLVVATTAATAGAIGVLGVGAALGL
;
A
#
# COMPACT_ATOMS: atom_id res chain seq x y z
N MET A 1 23.22 6.29 7.30
CA MET A 1 23.66 5.08 6.56
C MET A 1 22.55 4.03 6.45
N ILE A 2 21.94 3.57 7.55
CA ILE A 2 20.93 2.49 7.53
C ILE A 2 19.77 2.81 6.57
N VAL A 3 19.18 4.00 6.64
CA VAL A 3 18.08 4.43 5.76
C VAL A 3 18.44 4.38 4.26
N LEU A 4 19.69 4.74 3.93
CA LEU A 4 20.15 4.77 2.55
C LEU A 4 20.33 3.35 2.00
N TRP A 5 20.93 2.45 2.78
CA TRP A 5 21.05 1.04 2.40
C TRP A 5 19.70 0.34 2.33
N SER A 6 18.78 0.69 3.22
CA SER A 6 17.45 0.10 3.26
C SER A 6 16.59 0.54 2.07
N GLY A 7 16.69 1.82 1.66
CA GLY A 7 16.10 2.33 0.42
C GLY A 7 16.70 1.70 -0.84
N LEU A 8 18.03 1.56 -0.92
CA LEU A 8 18.71 0.91 -2.05
C LEU A 8 18.34 -0.58 -2.16
N GLY A 9 18.23 -1.29 -1.03
CA GLY A 9 17.78 -2.67 -0.99
C GLY A 9 16.35 -2.84 -1.53
N GLY A 10 15.42 -1.96 -1.12
CA GLY A 10 14.06 -1.95 -1.66
C GLY A 10 14.00 -1.68 -3.16
N LEU A 11 14.80 -0.72 -3.65
CA LEU A 11 14.92 -0.43 -5.09
C LEU A 11 15.43 -1.63 -5.88
N ALA A 12 16.49 -2.27 -5.40
CA ALA A 12 17.07 -3.44 -6.05
C ALA A 12 16.08 -4.62 -6.07
N ALA A 13 15.34 -4.83 -4.97
CA ALA A 13 14.30 -5.85 -4.89
C ALA A 13 13.15 -5.57 -5.89
N ALA A 14 12.68 -4.33 -5.96
CA ALA A 14 11.65 -3.91 -6.92
C ALA A 14 12.10 -4.14 -8.37
N ALA A 15 13.32 -3.69 -8.73
CA ALA A 15 13.88 -3.89 -10.06
C ALA A 15 14.07 -5.38 -10.40
N GLY A 16 14.51 -6.19 -9.44
CA GLY A 16 14.63 -7.64 -9.59
C GLY A 16 13.27 -8.32 -9.81
N LEU A 17 12.27 -7.99 -9.00
CA LEU A 17 10.91 -8.49 -9.16
C LEU A 17 10.29 -8.04 -10.49
N TRP A 18 10.50 -6.80 -10.91
CA TRP A 18 10.05 -6.31 -12.21
C TRP A 18 10.71 -7.08 -13.36
N ARG A 19 12.00 -7.41 -13.26
CA ARG A 19 12.67 -8.24 -14.27
C ARG A 19 12.08 -9.65 -14.36
N LEU A 20 11.66 -10.22 -13.22
CA LEU A 20 11.09 -11.57 -13.17
C LEU A 20 9.62 -11.62 -13.59
N PHE A 21 8.82 -10.63 -13.18
CA PHE A 21 7.36 -10.65 -13.34
C PHE A 21 6.83 -9.63 -14.34
N GLY A 22 7.64 -8.69 -14.81
CA GLY A 22 7.21 -7.63 -15.73
C GLY A 22 6.64 -8.17 -17.03
N THR A 23 7.19 -9.27 -17.57
CA THR A 23 6.65 -9.91 -18.78
C THR A 23 5.30 -10.60 -18.54
N PRO A 24 5.10 -11.46 -17.51
CA PRO A 24 3.77 -11.93 -17.11
C PRO A 24 2.76 -10.82 -16.87
N LEU A 25 3.15 -9.75 -16.15
CA LEU A 25 2.30 -8.62 -15.82
C LEU A 25 1.95 -7.75 -17.04
N SER A 26 2.73 -7.86 -18.12
CA SER A 26 2.46 -7.18 -19.39
C SER A 26 1.57 -8.00 -20.34
N SER A 27 1.06 -9.15 -19.92
CA SER A 27 0.07 -9.90 -20.70
C SER A 27 -1.29 -9.19 -20.73
N GLU A 28 -2.08 -9.43 -21.79
CA GLU A 28 -3.39 -8.76 -22.00
C GLU A 28 -4.32 -8.84 -20.78
N ARG A 29 -4.24 -9.93 -20.02
CA ARG A 29 -5.06 -10.15 -18.82
C ARG A 29 -4.80 -9.15 -17.70
N PHE A 30 -3.58 -8.64 -17.58
CA PHE A 30 -3.15 -7.75 -16.50
C PHE A 30 -2.93 -6.31 -16.95
N CYS A 31 -3.16 -6.03 -18.23
CA CYS A 31 -2.98 -4.70 -18.80
C CYS A 31 -4.31 -3.95 -18.95
N ARG A 32 -4.23 -2.63 -18.97
CA ARG A 32 -5.33 -1.72 -19.34
C ARG A 32 -4.81 -0.62 -20.24
N THR A 33 -5.68 -0.10 -21.10
CA THR A 33 -5.37 1.04 -21.94
C THR A 33 -5.36 2.32 -21.11
N ASN A 34 -4.26 3.08 -21.18
CA ASN A 34 -4.15 4.37 -20.50
C ASN A 34 -4.90 5.49 -21.27
N PHE A 35 -4.93 6.70 -20.71
CA PHE A 35 -5.56 7.87 -21.36
C PHE A 35 -4.91 8.30 -22.69
N ARG A 36 -3.69 7.82 -22.99
CA ARG A 36 -2.97 8.05 -24.26
C ARG A 36 -3.20 6.94 -25.29
N GLY A 37 -3.93 5.88 -24.94
CA GLY A 37 -4.14 4.73 -25.81
C GLY A 37 -3.09 3.61 -25.66
N ASP A 38 -2.09 3.76 -24.80
CA ASP A 38 -1.06 2.74 -24.61
C ASP A 38 -1.54 1.63 -23.66
N LEU A 39 -1.24 0.39 -24.00
CA LEU A 39 -1.48 -0.75 -23.13
C LEU A 39 -0.43 -0.79 -22.03
N ILE A 40 -0.83 -0.61 -20.77
CA ILE A 40 0.08 -0.60 -19.61
C ILE A 40 -0.30 -1.68 -18.60
N PRO A 41 0.68 -2.28 -17.89
CA PRO A 41 0.41 -3.21 -16.79
C PRO A 41 -0.39 -2.51 -15.68
N ALA A 42 -1.65 -2.91 -15.50
CA ALA A 42 -2.54 -2.30 -14.52
C ALA A 42 -2.28 -2.81 -13.09
N THR A 43 -1.69 -4.01 -12.96
CA THR A 43 -1.40 -4.65 -11.67
C THR A 43 0.06 -4.49 -11.22
N ALA A 44 0.81 -3.55 -11.81
CA ALA A 44 2.23 -3.31 -11.50
C ALA A 44 2.47 -3.04 -10.00
N GLY A 45 1.47 -2.51 -9.28
CA GLY A 45 1.50 -2.31 -7.83
C GLY A 45 1.78 -3.58 -7.01
N VAL A 46 1.60 -4.78 -7.58
CA VAL A 46 1.95 -6.05 -6.93
C VAL A 46 3.43 -6.13 -6.56
N VAL A 47 4.31 -5.49 -7.34
CA VAL A 47 5.75 -5.43 -7.04
C VAL A 47 5.99 -4.61 -5.77
N VAL A 48 5.32 -3.46 -5.63
CA VAL A 48 5.38 -2.64 -4.41
C VAL A 48 4.84 -3.41 -3.21
N MET A 49 3.72 -4.12 -3.38
CA MET A 49 3.17 -5.00 -2.34
C MET A 49 4.19 -6.06 -1.89
N MET A 50 4.85 -6.74 -2.82
CA MET A 50 5.84 -7.77 -2.51
C MET A 50 7.05 -7.20 -1.77
N VAL A 51 7.59 -6.05 -2.24
CA VAL A 51 8.72 -5.39 -1.57
C VAL A 51 8.34 -4.92 -0.17
N GLY A 52 7.18 -4.27 -0.02
CA GLY A 52 6.69 -3.82 1.28
C GLY A 52 6.43 -4.98 2.24
N THR A 53 5.81 -6.05 1.77
CA THR A 53 5.53 -7.24 2.58
C THR A 53 6.83 -7.92 3.01
N GLY A 54 7.76 -8.15 2.06
CA GLY A 54 9.06 -8.75 2.34
C GLY A 54 9.91 -7.89 3.29
N GLY A 55 9.91 -6.58 3.10
CA GLY A 55 10.58 -5.63 3.99
C GLY A 55 10.06 -5.70 5.43
N SER A 56 8.73 -5.73 5.60
CA SER A 56 8.10 -5.89 6.91
C SER A 56 8.41 -7.24 7.57
N LEU A 57 8.51 -8.32 6.79
CA LEU A 57 8.93 -9.63 7.30
C LEU A 57 10.39 -9.64 7.75
N VAL A 58 11.29 -8.99 7.00
CA VAL A 58 12.69 -8.82 7.42
C VAL A 58 12.75 -8.04 8.73
N LEU A 59 12.00 -6.95 8.86
CA LEU A 59 11.92 -6.19 10.11
C LEU A 59 11.39 -7.04 11.27
N LEU A 60 10.42 -7.91 11.03
CA LEU A 60 9.89 -8.83 12.02
C LEU A 60 10.93 -9.88 12.47
N MET A 61 11.71 -10.42 11.53
CA MET A 61 12.78 -11.40 11.83
C MET A 61 13.96 -10.79 12.60
N PHE A 62 14.22 -9.50 12.37
CA PHE A 62 15.29 -8.74 13.03
C PHE A 62 14.73 -7.67 13.97
N ALA A 63 13.57 -7.93 14.57
CA ALA A 63 12.95 -6.99 15.50
C ALA A 63 13.92 -6.71 16.66
N THR A 64 14.06 -5.44 17.00
CA THR A 64 14.91 -4.98 18.11
C THR A 64 14.06 -4.13 19.05
N ASP A 65 14.56 -3.82 20.25
CA ASP A 65 13.89 -2.88 21.16
C ASP A 65 13.56 -1.52 20.48
N SER A 66 14.33 -1.17 19.45
CA SER A 66 14.16 0.04 18.64
C SER A 66 12.96 0.01 17.68
N VAL A 67 12.49 -1.17 17.28
CA VAL A 67 11.33 -1.36 16.40
C VAL A 67 10.49 -2.52 16.96
N PRO A 68 9.45 -2.22 17.74
CA PRO A 68 8.62 -3.25 18.36
C PRO A 68 8.01 -4.22 17.35
N VAL A 69 7.76 -5.45 17.80
CA VAL A 69 7.17 -6.53 17.00
C VAL A 69 5.79 -6.11 16.47
N GLU A 70 5.01 -5.41 17.30
CA GLU A 70 3.67 -4.92 16.98
C GLU A 70 3.71 -3.95 15.80
N VAL A 71 4.69 -3.04 15.77
CA VAL A 71 4.88 -2.08 14.68
C VAL A 71 5.29 -2.78 13.39
N SER A 72 6.21 -3.75 13.47
CA SER A 72 6.63 -4.54 12.31
C SER A 72 5.48 -5.39 11.74
N PHE A 73 4.70 -6.01 12.63
CA PHE A 73 3.54 -6.81 12.24
C PHE A 73 2.38 -5.96 11.71
N ALA A 74 2.18 -4.76 12.24
CA ALA A 74 1.27 -3.76 11.68
C ALA A 74 1.70 -3.33 10.26
N GLY A 75 3.00 -3.07 10.05
CA GLY A 75 3.55 -2.78 8.73
C GLY A 75 3.35 -3.91 7.73
N PHE A 76 3.51 -5.18 8.17
CA PHE A 76 3.20 -6.36 7.35
C PHE A 76 1.73 -6.41 6.96
N GLN A 77 0.81 -6.28 7.93
CA GLN A 77 -0.64 -6.28 7.66
C GLN A 77 -1.06 -5.14 6.74
N ALA A 78 -0.48 -3.96 6.90
CA ALA A 78 -0.74 -2.83 6.04
C ALA A 78 -0.29 -3.11 4.60
N ALA A 79 0.98 -3.49 4.40
CA ALA A 79 1.54 -3.74 3.08
C ALA A 79 0.84 -4.90 2.35
N PHE A 80 0.67 -6.03 3.05
CA PHE A 80 0.04 -7.22 2.48
C PHE A 80 -1.46 -7.02 2.30
N GLY A 81 -2.17 -6.58 3.34
CA GLY A 81 -3.62 -6.48 3.34
C GLY A 81 -4.14 -5.41 2.36
N PHE A 82 -3.60 -4.19 2.39
CA PHE A 82 -3.99 -3.18 1.40
C PHE A 82 -3.49 -3.53 -0.01
N GLY A 83 -2.33 -4.19 -0.13
CA GLY A 83 -1.84 -4.67 -1.41
C GLY A 83 -2.78 -5.71 -2.05
N VAL A 84 -3.27 -6.67 -1.27
CA VAL A 84 -4.27 -7.66 -1.71
C VAL A 84 -5.58 -6.99 -2.08
N LEU A 85 -6.08 -6.06 -1.26
CA LEU A 85 -7.30 -5.31 -1.57
C LEU A 85 -7.16 -4.49 -2.86
N GLY A 86 -5.98 -3.87 -3.08
CA GLY A 86 -5.66 -3.17 -4.32
C GLY A 86 -5.61 -4.11 -5.52
N LEU A 87 -4.92 -5.25 -5.40
CA LEU A 87 -4.83 -6.25 -6.46
C LEU A 87 -6.21 -6.83 -6.83
N LEU A 88 -7.08 -7.08 -5.84
CA LEU A 88 -8.45 -7.54 -6.10
C LEU A 88 -9.28 -6.48 -6.84
N ASP A 89 -9.07 -5.20 -6.55
CA ASP A 89 -9.71 -4.08 -7.25
C ASP A 89 -9.20 -3.94 -8.71
N ASP A 90 -7.89 -4.13 -8.91
CA ASP A 90 -7.27 -4.11 -10.24
C ASP A 90 -7.71 -5.29 -11.10
N LEU A 91 -7.88 -6.48 -10.52
CA LEU A 91 -8.34 -7.68 -11.23
C LEU A 91 -9.86 -7.73 -11.42
N GLY A 92 -10.63 -7.18 -10.48
CA GLY A 92 -12.09 -7.21 -10.48
C GLY A 92 -12.75 -6.20 -11.41
N GLY A 93 -11.98 -5.50 -12.25
CA GLY A 93 -12.44 -4.45 -13.16
C GLY A 93 -13.45 -4.92 -14.21
N GLN A 94 -14.72 -5.00 -13.83
CA GLN A 94 -15.86 -5.03 -14.73
C GLN A 94 -16.81 -3.88 -14.39
N ALA A 95 -16.90 -2.95 -15.35
CA ALA A 95 -17.93 -1.94 -15.58
C ALA A 95 -18.71 -1.44 -14.33
N GLY A 96 -18.16 -0.45 -13.65
CA GLY A 96 -18.86 0.22 -12.55
C GLY A 96 -18.27 1.58 -12.25
N GLY A 97 -18.37 2.50 -13.20
CA GLY A 97 -18.05 3.91 -12.97
C GLY A 97 -18.96 4.49 -11.89
N GLY A 98 -18.53 4.46 -10.64
CA GLY A 98 -19.25 5.04 -9.53
C GLY A 98 -18.27 5.40 -8.44
N GLY A 99 -18.16 6.68 -8.09
CA GLY A 99 -17.42 7.10 -6.91
C GLY A 99 -18.04 6.54 -5.61
N PHE A 100 -17.73 7.17 -4.49
CA PHE A 100 -18.30 6.80 -3.17
C PHE A 100 -19.84 6.72 -3.18
N SER A 101 -20.51 7.57 -3.97
CA SER A 101 -21.97 7.58 -4.15
C SER A 101 -22.51 6.37 -4.92
N GLY A 102 -21.78 5.87 -5.92
CA GLY A 102 -22.19 4.69 -6.70
C GLY A 102 -22.12 3.41 -5.87
N HIS A 103 -21.11 3.31 -4.99
CA HIS A 103 -20.96 2.18 -4.07
C HIS A 103 -22.01 2.19 -2.96
N LEU A 104 -22.36 3.37 -2.43
CA LEU A 104 -23.43 3.51 -1.43
C LEU A 104 -24.82 3.20 -2.03
N SER A 105 -25.04 3.52 -3.32
CA SER A 105 -26.24 3.10 -4.05
C SER A 105 -26.27 1.59 -4.30
N ALA A 106 -25.13 0.96 -4.63
CA ALA A 106 -25.02 -0.49 -4.79
C ALA A 106 -25.26 -1.27 -3.47
N LEU A 107 -24.83 -0.70 -2.34
CA LEU A 107 -25.17 -1.19 -0.99
C LEU A 107 -26.69 -1.20 -0.76
N ARG A 108 -27.38 -0.14 -1.18
CA ARG A 108 -28.84 -0.04 -1.11
C ARG A 108 -29.54 -1.08 -1.98
N GLU A 109 -28.88 -1.52 -3.06
CA GLU A 109 -29.33 -2.58 -3.97
C GLU A 109 -28.84 -4.00 -3.58
N ARG A 110 -28.17 -4.16 -2.43
CA ARG A 110 -27.58 -5.44 -1.95
C ARG A 110 -26.60 -6.10 -2.93
N ARG A 111 -25.94 -5.32 -3.79
CA ARG A 111 -24.91 -5.84 -4.71
C ARG A 111 -23.53 -5.76 -4.07
N VAL A 112 -22.85 -6.90 -3.96
CA VAL A 112 -21.45 -6.95 -3.53
C VAL A 112 -20.58 -6.51 -4.70
N THR A 113 -20.00 -5.32 -4.59
CA THR A 113 -19.07 -4.74 -5.58
C THR A 113 -17.64 -4.82 -5.07
N THR A 114 -16.66 -4.81 -5.96
CA THR A 114 -15.23 -4.77 -5.59
C THR A 114 -14.88 -3.56 -4.73
N GLY A 115 -15.48 -2.39 -5.03
CA GLY A 115 -15.27 -1.21 -4.21
C GLY A 115 -15.95 -1.27 -2.84
N LEU A 116 -17.03 -2.04 -2.66
CA LEU A 116 -17.57 -2.31 -1.33
C LEU A 116 -16.61 -3.19 -0.51
N VAL A 117 -16.05 -4.23 -1.14
CA VAL A 117 -15.03 -5.08 -0.51
C VAL A 117 -13.81 -4.25 -0.10
N LYS A 118 -13.37 -3.34 -0.97
CA LYS A 118 -12.24 -2.42 -0.68
C LYS A 118 -12.55 -1.47 0.49
N LEU A 119 -13.76 -0.90 0.52
CA LEU A 119 -14.17 0.03 1.58
C LEU A 119 -14.30 -0.65 2.93
N VAL A 120 -15.06 -1.76 3.01
CA VAL A 120 -15.29 -2.48 4.26
C VAL A 120 -14.01 -3.20 4.69
N GLY A 121 -13.34 -3.90 3.76
CA GLY A 121 -12.09 -4.60 4.04
C GLY A 121 -10.99 -3.66 4.49
N GLY A 122 -10.82 -2.52 3.82
CA GLY A 122 -9.85 -1.50 4.21
C GLY A 122 -10.17 -0.88 5.58
N GLY A 123 -11.45 -0.60 5.86
CA GLY A 123 -11.89 -0.10 7.16
C GLY A 123 -11.64 -1.09 8.30
N VAL A 124 -12.04 -2.36 8.13
CA VAL A 124 -11.80 -3.42 9.13
C VAL A 124 -10.31 -3.64 9.34
N LEU A 125 -9.54 -3.77 8.27
CA LEU A 125 -8.09 -3.95 8.35
C LEU A 125 -7.42 -2.79 9.10
N SER A 126 -7.85 -1.56 8.84
CA SER A 126 -7.31 -0.37 9.53
C SER A 126 -7.58 -0.40 11.03
N LEU A 127 -8.78 -0.80 11.45
CA LEU A 127 -9.13 -0.93 12.87
C LEU A 127 -8.33 -2.06 13.54
N LEU A 128 -8.13 -3.19 12.86
CA LEU A 128 -7.30 -4.28 13.36
C LEU A 128 -5.84 -3.83 13.56
N ILE A 129 -5.27 -3.14 12.58
CA ILE A 129 -3.92 -2.59 12.66
C ILE A 129 -3.81 -1.59 13.82
N ALA A 130 -4.75 -0.64 13.91
CA ALA A 130 -4.78 0.36 14.97
C ALA A 130 -4.90 -0.27 16.37
N GLY A 131 -5.73 -1.31 16.51
CA GLY A 131 -5.90 -2.06 17.74
C GLY A 131 -4.65 -2.79 18.23
N LEU A 132 -3.67 -3.03 17.36
CA LEU A 132 -2.39 -3.65 17.73
C LEU A 132 -1.34 -2.63 18.18
N VAL A 133 -1.38 -1.41 17.66
CA VAL A 133 -0.30 -0.43 17.86
C VAL A 133 -0.66 0.69 18.83
N THR A 134 -1.94 0.93 19.08
CA THR A 134 -2.39 2.03 19.95
C THR A 134 -2.72 1.53 21.35
N ASN A 135 -2.38 2.33 22.35
CA ASN A 135 -2.71 2.07 23.77
C ASN A 135 -3.78 3.03 24.32
N ASP A 136 -4.31 3.92 23.49
CA ASP A 136 -5.26 4.99 23.86
C ASP A 136 -6.72 4.49 23.97
N GLY A 137 -6.92 3.19 24.19
CA GLY A 137 -8.24 2.55 24.25
C GLY A 137 -9.05 2.70 22.95
N ILE A 138 -10.37 2.58 23.05
CA ILE A 138 -11.27 2.53 21.88
C ILE A 138 -11.22 3.81 21.03
N ILE A 139 -11.05 4.98 21.67
CA ILE A 139 -10.96 6.27 20.97
C ILE A 139 -9.68 6.31 20.13
N GLY A 140 -8.56 5.85 20.69
CA GLY A 140 -7.30 5.66 19.96
C GLY A 140 -7.46 4.77 18.73
N VAL A 141 -8.09 3.61 18.91
CA VAL A 141 -8.29 2.64 17.82
C VAL A 141 -9.13 3.24 16.69
N LEU A 142 -10.22 3.94 17.03
CA LEU A 142 -11.07 4.59 16.03
C LEU A 142 -10.34 5.74 15.32
N ARG A 143 -9.58 6.57 16.05
CA ARG A 143 -8.78 7.66 15.49
C ARG A 143 -7.71 7.13 14.54
N ASP A 144 -6.89 6.21 15.02
CA ASP A 144 -5.74 5.70 14.26
C ASP A 144 -6.19 4.80 13.11
N GLY A 145 -7.25 4.03 13.30
CA GLY A 145 -7.89 3.25 12.24
C GLY A 145 -8.49 4.16 11.16
N ALA A 146 -9.15 5.26 11.54
CA ALA A 146 -9.62 6.25 10.58
C ALA A 146 -8.45 6.90 9.81
N LEU A 147 -7.35 7.22 10.49
CA LEU A 147 -6.15 7.77 9.85
C LEU A 147 -5.57 6.81 8.80
N ILE A 148 -5.43 5.51 9.13
CA ILE A 148 -4.92 4.50 8.19
C ILE A 148 -5.86 4.35 6.99
N ALA A 149 -7.17 4.21 7.24
CA ALA A 149 -8.16 4.06 6.17
C ALA A 149 -8.21 5.27 5.25
N LEU A 150 -8.18 6.48 5.83
CA LEU A 150 -8.19 7.74 5.07
C LEU A 150 -6.88 7.94 4.30
N ALA A 151 -5.73 7.53 4.86
CA ALA A 151 -4.44 7.57 4.16
C ALA A 151 -4.44 6.65 2.93
N ALA A 152 -4.95 5.42 3.06
CA ALA A 152 -5.09 4.50 1.92
C ALA A 152 -6.04 5.06 0.84
N ASN A 153 -7.18 5.63 1.25
CA ASN A 153 -8.11 6.26 0.33
C ASN A 153 -7.49 7.51 -0.34
N LEU A 154 -6.72 8.32 0.40
CA LEU A 154 -6.02 9.48 -0.12
C LEU A 154 -4.96 9.09 -1.16
N ALA A 155 -4.19 8.03 -0.92
CA ALA A 155 -3.26 7.49 -1.91
C ALA A 155 -3.97 7.11 -3.21
N ASN A 156 -5.13 6.44 -3.12
CA ASN A 156 -5.96 6.10 -4.27
C ASN A 156 -6.52 7.35 -5.00
N LEU A 157 -6.74 8.47 -4.31
CA LEU A 157 -7.15 9.73 -4.93
C LEU A 157 -6.01 10.43 -5.68
N PHE A 158 -4.77 10.29 -5.20
CA PHE A 158 -3.60 10.75 -5.93
C PHE A 158 -3.35 9.94 -7.21
N ASP A 159 -3.87 8.70 -7.26
CA ASP A 159 -3.68 7.76 -8.39
C ASP A 159 -4.62 8.00 -9.58
N ARG A 160 -4.82 9.28 -9.91
CA ARG A 160 -5.62 9.68 -11.09
C ARG A 160 -4.81 10.25 -12.22
N ALA A 161 -3.50 10.47 -12.01
CA ALA A 161 -2.61 10.88 -13.07
C ALA A 161 -1.23 10.21 -12.91
N PRO A 162 -0.50 10.04 -14.03
CA PRO A 162 0.75 9.27 -14.04
C PRO A 162 1.74 9.70 -12.96
N GLY A 163 2.16 8.75 -12.13
CA GLY A 163 3.21 8.91 -11.12
C GLY A 163 2.90 9.87 -9.97
N ARG A 164 1.69 10.40 -9.84
CA ARG A 164 1.33 11.31 -8.72
C ARG A 164 1.41 10.61 -7.37
N THR A 165 0.82 9.42 -7.25
CA THR A 165 0.86 8.63 -6.02
C THR A 165 2.29 8.33 -5.61
N THR A 166 3.12 7.85 -6.54
CA THR A 166 4.55 7.61 -6.30
C THR A 166 5.27 8.84 -5.77
N LYS A 167 5.11 10.01 -6.42
CA LYS A 167 5.74 11.26 -5.99
C LYS A 167 5.31 11.66 -4.59
N VAL A 168 4.00 11.59 -4.31
CA VAL A 168 3.47 11.95 -2.99
C VAL A 168 3.96 10.97 -1.92
N SER A 169 3.94 9.66 -2.20
CA SER A 169 4.45 8.63 -1.28
C SER A 169 5.94 8.86 -0.97
N VAL A 170 6.77 9.14 -1.98
CA VAL A 170 8.20 9.46 -1.76
C VAL A 170 8.36 10.69 -0.88
N LEU A 171 7.63 11.78 -1.15
CA LEU A 171 7.70 13.00 -0.34
C LEU A 171 7.29 12.75 1.12
N VAL A 172 6.18 12.03 1.34
CA VAL A 172 5.72 11.66 2.68
C VAL A 172 6.76 10.79 3.39
N CYS A 173 7.33 9.79 2.72
CA CYS A 173 8.32 8.90 3.31
C CYS A 173 9.62 9.64 3.67
N VAL A 174 10.09 10.55 2.81
CA VAL A 174 11.25 11.41 3.11
C VAL A 174 10.95 12.30 4.32
N GLY A 175 9.77 12.93 4.37
CA GLY A 175 9.35 13.74 5.52
C GLY A 175 9.32 12.94 6.82
N LEU A 176 8.76 11.73 6.79
CA LEU A 176 8.71 10.83 7.94
C LEU A 176 10.11 10.38 8.39
N VAL A 177 11.01 10.07 7.44
CA VAL A 177 12.42 9.74 7.73
C VAL A 177 13.12 10.89 8.46
N VAL A 178 12.87 12.14 8.04
CA VAL A 178 13.47 13.34 8.68
C VAL A 178 12.86 13.60 10.06
N ALA A 179 11.58 13.32 10.24
CA ALA A 179 10.84 13.62 11.47
C ALA A 179 10.94 12.52 12.54
N THR A 180 11.66 11.42 12.30
CA THR A 180 11.67 10.24 13.18
C THR A 180 13.07 9.81 13.59
N THR A 181 13.18 8.81 14.47
CA THR A 181 14.47 8.28 14.92
C THR A 181 15.12 7.39 13.86
N ALA A 182 16.43 7.15 13.98
CA ALA A 182 17.17 6.36 12.98
C ALA A 182 16.62 4.93 12.78
N ALA A 183 16.04 4.32 13.83
CA ALA A 183 15.48 2.97 13.77
C ALA A 183 14.16 2.92 12.99
N THR A 184 13.22 3.82 13.30
CA THR A 184 11.94 3.96 12.59
C THR A 184 12.14 4.47 11.17
N ALA A 185 13.13 5.33 10.94
CA ALA A 185 13.50 5.80 9.61
C ALA A 185 14.00 4.67 8.70
N GLY A 186 14.67 3.66 9.25
CA GLY A 186 15.13 2.48 8.52
C GLY A 186 13.97 1.67 7.95
N ALA A 187 12.93 1.45 8.77
CA ALA A 187 11.71 0.76 8.37
C ALA A 187 10.94 1.53 7.28
N ILE A 188 10.80 2.85 7.44
CA ILE A 188 10.17 3.73 6.45
C ILE A 188 10.97 3.76 5.13
N GLY A 189 12.31 3.67 5.19
CA GLY A 189 13.18 3.61 4.02
C GLY A 189 12.96 2.39 3.13
N VAL A 190 12.81 1.19 3.72
CA VAL A 190 12.51 -0.05 2.98
C VAL A 190 11.11 -0.01 2.37
N LEU A 191 10.11 0.33 3.20
CA LEU A 191 8.70 0.19 2.86
C LEU A 191 8.18 1.30 1.93
N GLY A 192 8.77 2.49 2.02
CA GLY A 192 8.28 3.69 1.35
C GLY A 192 9.10 4.12 0.13
N VAL A 193 10.40 4.31 0.31
CA VAL A 193 11.25 4.96 -0.71
C VAL A 193 11.73 3.96 -1.76
N GLY A 194 12.23 2.79 -1.34
CA GLY A 194 12.76 1.78 -2.27
C GLY A 194 11.68 1.13 -3.15
N ALA A 195 10.51 0.82 -2.57
CA ALA A 195 9.39 0.23 -3.30
C ALA A 195 8.79 1.21 -4.32
N ALA A 196 8.62 2.49 -3.94
CA ALA A 196 8.05 3.51 -4.81
C ALA A 196 8.97 3.92 -5.98
N LEU A 197 10.29 3.95 -5.78
CA LEU A 197 11.25 4.35 -6.82
C LEU A 197 11.59 3.25 -7.83
N GLY A 198 11.20 1.99 -7.56
CA GLY A 198 11.53 0.83 -8.40
C GLY A 198 10.49 0.49 -9.46
N LEU A 199 9.38 1.23 -9.53
CA LEU A 199 8.36 1.19 -10.58
C LEU A 199 8.41 2.48 -11.42
#